data_AF-A0A2M7SWX2-F1
#
_entry.id   AF-A0A2M7SWX2-F1
#
_cell.length_a   1.000
_cell.length_b   1.000
_cell.length_c   1.000
_cell.angle_alpha   90.00
_cell.angle_beta   90.00
_cell.angle_gamma   90.00
#
_symmetry.space_group_name_H-M   'P 1'
#
loop_
_entity.id
_entity.type
_entity.pdbx_description
1 polymer ?
#
loop_
_entity_poly.entity_id
_entity_poly.type
_entity_poly.pdbx_seq_one_letter_code
_entity_poly.pdbx_strand_id
1 'polypeptide(L)'
;EFKIRFLTNHPKDMTDDVINAIATLPKIKKEIHLPLQSGSDKILKAMNRPYTAEEYLRLVKSLKSKVHKVKITTDIIVGFPGETEENFQKTVEVCKKVGFDLAYINKYSPRKGTAAYKLGDPIIWAEKQRRWRILNELINKI
;
A
#
# COMPACT_ATOMS: atom_id res chain seq x y z
N GLU A 1 25.22 -0.91 19.29
CA GLU A 1 24.04 -0.01 19.38
C GLU A 1 22.86 -0.65 18.64
N PHE A 2 21.63 -0.53 19.12
CA PHE A 2 20.45 -1.15 18.50
C PHE A 2 19.54 -0.11 17.83
N LYS A 3 18.85 -0.51 16.76
CA LYS A 3 17.79 0.28 16.10
C LYS A 3 16.49 -0.51 16.11
N ILE A 4 15.37 0.20 16.20
CA ILE A 4 14.02 -0.34 16.13
C ILE A 4 13.46 -0.02 14.75
N ARG A 5 12.84 -1.03 14.10
CA ARG A 5 12.16 -0.90 12.81
C ARG A 5 10.76 -1.48 12.92
N PHE A 6 9.79 -0.74 12.41
CA PHE A 6 8.43 -1.25 12.24
C PHE A 6 8.37 -2.12 10.97
N LEU A 7 7.93 -3.36 11.12
CA LEU A 7 7.80 -4.29 9.99
C LEU A 7 6.48 -4.11 9.24
N THR A 8 5.40 -3.80 9.94
CA THR A 8 4.10 -3.48 9.33
C THR A 8 3.33 -2.53 10.23
N ASN A 9 2.79 -1.45 9.64
CA ASN A 9 1.90 -0.54 10.33
C ASN A 9 0.61 -0.43 9.51
N HIS A 10 -0.53 -0.69 10.14
CA HIS A 10 -1.79 -0.45 9.47
C HIS A 10 -1.99 1.08 9.33
N PRO A 11 -2.37 1.61 8.15
CA PRO A 11 -2.46 3.06 7.94
C PRO A 11 -3.35 3.79 8.96
N LYS A 12 -4.46 3.16 9.37
CA LYS A 12 -5.37 3.69 10.40
C LYS A 12 -4.69 3.98 11.75
N ASP A 13 -3.62 3.27 12.09
CA ASP A 13 -2.96 3.35 13.40
C ASP A 13 -1.74 4.28 13.37
N MET A 14 -1.44 4.89 12.21
CA MET A 14 -0.35 5.86 12.03
C MET A 14 -0.80 7.26 12.44
N THR A 15 -0.98 7.46 13.74
CA THR A 15 -1.40 8.74 14.34
C THR A 15 -0.25 9.76 14.32
N ASP A 16 -0.58 11.03 14.59
CA ASP A 16 0.44 12.09 14.68
C ASP A 16 1.48 11.83 15.78
N ASP A 17 1.10 11.24 16.90
CA ASP A 17 2.03 10.87 17.98
C ASP A 17 3.04 9.81 17.51
N VAL A 18 2.58 8.81 16.75
CA VAL A 18 3.46 7.80 16.15
C VAL A 18 4.41 8.44 15.15
N ILE A 19 3.91 9.32 14.28
CA ILE A 19 4.74 10.04 13.31
C ILE A 19 5.79 10.91 14.03
N ASN A 20 5.41 11.62 15.09
CA ASN A 20 6.30 12.46 15.88
C ASN A 20 7.37 11.62 16.60
N ALA A 21 7.00 10.46 17.15
CA ALA A 21 7.94 9.52 17.74
C ALA A 21 8.94 8.99 16.69
N ILE A 22 8.46 8.64 15.50
CA ILE A 22 9.33 8.24 14.39
C ILE A 22 10.25 9.38 13.98
N ALA A 23 9.81 10.64 13.98
CA ALA A 23 10.63 11.79 13.62
C ALA A 23 11.75 12.05 14.64
N THR A 24 11.42 12.03 15.93
CA THR A 24 12.28 12.56 17.00
C THR A 24 13.17 11.50 17.67
N LEU A 25 12.73 10.24 17.77
CA LEU A 25 13.47 9.23 18.50
C LEU A 25 14.68 8.71 17.67
N PRO A 26 15.92 8.81 18.20
CA PRO A 26 17.13 8.47 17.43
C PRO A 26 17.33 6.95 17.24
N LYS A 27 16.63 6.14 18.02
CA LYS A 27 16.67 4.66 17.91
C LYS A 27 15.70 4.12 16.85
N ILE A 28 14.76 4.93 16.36
CA ILE A 28 13.78 4.51 15.35
C ILE A 28 14.35 4.73 13.95
N LYS A 29 14.34 3.69 13.12
CA LYS A 29 14.69 3.83 11.69
C LYS A 29 13.63 4.66 10.96
N LYS A 30 14.07 5.51 10.03
CA LYS A 30 13.18 6.25 9.13
C LYS A 30 12.76 5.39 7.92
N GLU A 31 12.41 4.14 8.19
CA GLU A 31 11.92 3.16 7.22
C GLU A 31 10.56 2.68 7.70
N ILE A 32 9.51 2.94 6.91
CA ILE A 32 8.14 2.64 7.29
C ILE A 32 7.51 1.76 6.22
N HIS A 33 6.96 0.64 6.65
CA HIS A 33 6.11 -0.18 5.82
C HIS A 33 4.64 0.19 6.07
N LEU A 34 3.98 0.75 5.05
CA LEU A 34 2.63 1.30 5.11
C LEU A 34 1.79 0.67 3.99
N PRO A 35 1.02 -0.39 4.25
CA PRO A 35 0.29 -1.12 3.23
C PRO A 35 -0.89 -0.31 2.64
N LEU A 36 -0.82 0.02 1.35
CA LEU A 36 -1.91 0.66 0.61
C LEU A 36 -2.98 -0.35 0.21
N GLN A 37 -2.56 -1.51 -0.31
CA GLN A 37 -3.34 -2.56 -0.95
C GLN A 37 -3.94 -2.20 -2.31
N SER A 38 -4.67 -1.08 -2.42
CA SER A 38 -5.23 -0.56 -3.68
C SER A 38 -5.38 0.97 -3.61
N GLY A 39 -5.32 1.66 -4.74
CA GLY A 39 -5.63 3.09 -4.83
C GLY A 39 -7.10 3.38 -5.17
N SER A 40 -7.96 2.37 -5.26
CA SER A 40 -9.40 2.56 -5.49
C SER A 40 -10.19 2.41 -4.20
N ASP A 41 -10.97 3.42 -3.82
CA ASP A 41 -11.86 3.39 -2.65
C ASP A 41 -12.86 2.23 -2.70
N LYS A 42 -13.35 1.89 -3.89
CA LYS A 42 -14.24 0.74 -4.09
C LYS A 42 -13.55 -0.57 -3.69
N ILE A 43 -12.31 -0.75 -4.12
CA ILE A 43 -11.52 -1.97 -3.85
C ILE A 43 -11.03 -1.97 -2.41
N LEU A 44 -10.58 -0.84 -1.88
CA LEU A 44 -10.23 -0.66 -0.47
C LEU A 44 -11.39 -1.05 0.45
N LYS A 45 -12.60 -0.57 0.17
CA LYS A 45 -13.81 -0.95 0.90
C LYS A 45 -14.09 -2.45 0.80
N ALA A 46 -13.96 -3.05 -0.39
CA ALA A 46 -14.13 -4.49 -0.57
C ALA A 46 -13.06 -5.33 0.15
N MET A 47 -11.87 -4.76 0.37
CA MET A 47 -10.78 -5.32 1.19
C MET A 47 -10.94 -5.00 2.68
N ASN A 48 -12.05 -4.41 3.10
CA ASN A 48 -12.32 -3.98 4.48
C ASN A 48 -11.28 -2.99 5.04
N ARG A 49 -10.80 -2.07 4.19
CA ARG A 49 -9.92 -0.98 4.62
C ARG A 49 -10.74 0.23 5.09
N PRO A 50 -10.49 0.75 6.31
CA PRO A 50 -11.24 1.86 6.88
C PRO A 50 -10.69 3.22 6.46
N TYR A 51 -10.20 3.35 5.22
CA TYR A 51 -9.64 4.59 4.69
C TYR A 51 -9.81 4.69 3.17
N THR A 52 -9.79 5.92 2.66
CA THR A 52 -9.78 6.24 1.22
C THR A 52 -8.35 6.46 0.71
N ALA A 53 -8.20 6.49 -0.62
CA ALA A 53 -6.95 6.86 -1.27
C ALA A 53 -6.52 8.30 -0.91
N GLU A 54 -7.48 9.22 -0.76
CA GLU A 54 -7.19 10.60 -0.36
C GLU A 54 -6.68 10.69 1.08
N GLU A 55 -7.31 9.98 2.01
CA GLU A 55 -6.85 9.88 3.41
C GLU A 55 -5.44 9.29 3.49
N TYR A 56 -5.18 8.24 2.72
CA TYR A 56 -3.86 7.64 2.62
C TYR A 56 -2.82 8.64 2.11
N LEU A 57 -3.13 9.41 1.07
CA LEU A 57 -2.23 10.42 0.52
C LEU A 57 -1.97 11.57 1.52
N ARG A 58 -2.99 12.00 2.28
CA ARG A 58 -2.83 13.00 3.35
C ARG A 58 -1.90 12.48 4.45
N LEU A 59 -2.07 11.22 4.85
CA LEU A 59 -1.19 10.56 5.82
C LEU A 59 0.26 10.53 5.35
N VAL A 60 0.51 10.07 4.11
CA VAL A 60 1.85 10.03 3.52
C VAL A 60 2.46 11.44 3.44
N LYS A 61 1.67 12.45 3.09
CA LYS A 61 2.14 13.85 3.04
C LYS A 61 2.56 14.34 4.43
N SER A 62 1.74 14.11 5.45
CA SER A 62 2.08 14.44 6.85
C SER A 62 3.38 13.75 7.27
N LEU A 63 3.49 12.45 7.01
CA LEU A 63 4.67 11.66 7.31
C LEU A 63 5.94 12.21 6.64
N LYS A 64 5.90 12.48 5.33
CA LYS A 64 7.05 13.04 4.59
C LYS A 64 7.44 14.44 5.06
N SER A 65 6.48 15.25 5.53
CA SER A 65 6.76 16.60 6.06
C SER A 65 7.44 16.59 7.43
N LYS A 66 7.16 15.58 8.27
CA LYS A 66 7.66 15.49 9.65
C LYS A 66 8.92 14.62 9.77
N VAL A 67 9.05 13.59 8.94
CA VAL A 67 10.14 12.62 9.00
C VAL A 67 11.08 12.83 7.83
N HIS A 68 12.19 13.55 8.07
CA HIS A 68 13.20 13.82 7.05
C HIS A 68 13.77 12.52 6.46
N LYS A 69 13.82 12.44 5.12
CA LYS A 69 14.34 11.29 4.36
C LYS A 69 13.68 9.95 4.72
N VAL A 70 12.41 9.95 5.09
CA VAL A 70 11.66 8.71 5.35
C VAL A 70 11.56 7.86 4.08
N LYS A 71 11.92 6.59 4.21
CA LYS A 71 11.67 5.56 3.20
C LYS A 71 10.31 4.92 3.47
N ILE A 72 9.46 4.85 2.45
CA ILE A 72 8.13 4.28 2.54
C ILE A 72 8.04 3.08 1.61
N THR A 73 7.71 1.94 2.19
CA THR A 73 7.45 0.70 1.45
C THR A 73 5.99 0.29 1.62
N THR A 74 5.46 -0.53 0.73
CA THR A 74 4.02 -0.86 0.73
C THR A 74 3.72 -2.27 0.22
N ASP A 75 2.50 -2.72 0.44
CA ASP A 75 1.91 -3.90 -0.19
C ASP A 75 0.80 -3.47 -1.13
N ILE A 76 0.69 -4.13 -2.28
CA ILE A 76 -0.39 -3.94 -3.25
C ILE A 76 -0.91 -5.31 -3.70
N ILE A 77 -2.24 -5.45 -3.83
CA ILE A 77 -2.86 -6.64 -4.40
C ILE A 77 -3.52 -6.26 -5.73
N VAL A 78 -3.04 -6.83 -6.83
CA VAL A 78 -3.64 -6.66 -8.17
C VAL A 78 -4.55 -7.83 -8.52
N GLY A 79 -5.59 -7.57 -9.29
CA GLY A 79 -6.55 -8.57 -9.74
C GLY A 79 -7.54 -9.00 -8.66
N PHE A 80 -7.79 -8.16 -7.66
CA PHE A 80 -8.82 -8.43 -6.65
C PHE A 80 -10.21 -8.54 -7.31
N PRO A 81 -11.12 -9.40 -6.82
CA PRO A 81 -12.45 -9.55 -7.40
C PRO A 81 -13.20 -8.22 -7.49
N GLY A 82 -13.64 -7.87 -8.72
CA GLY A 82 -14.29 -6.58 -9.01
C GLY A 82 -13.36 -5.44 -9.40
N GLU A 83 -12.04 -5.65 -9.47
CA GLU A 83 -11.07 -4.66 -9.94
C GLU A 83 -11.12 -4.45 -11.45
N THR A 84 -11.76 -3.35 -11.87
CA THR A 84 -11.75 -2.87 -13.26
C THR A 84 -10.44 -2.17 -13.64
N GLU A 85 -10.22 -1.90 -14.94
CA GLU A 85 -9.07 -1.13 -15.40
C GLU A 85 -8.99 0.27 -14.75
N GLU A 86 -10.11 0.96 -14.61
CA GLU A 86 -10.17 2.27 -13.93
C GLU A 86 -9.69 2.18 -12.47
N ASN A 87 -10.07 1.10 -11.75
CA ASN A 87 -9.63 0.88 -10.38
C ASN A 87 -8.12 0.62 -10.30
N PHE A 88 -7.60 -0.14 -11.27
CA PHE A 88 -6.17 -0.38 -11.38
C PHE A 88 -5.40 0.92 -11.68
N GLN A 89 -5.89 1.76 -12.60
CA GLN A 89 -5.27 3.05 -12.90
C GLN A 89 -5.27 4.01 -11.70
N LYS A 90 -6.33 4.02 -10.87
CA LYS A 90 -6.31 4.75 -9.59
C LYS A 90 -5.17 4.30 -8.68
N THR A 91 -4.87 3.00 -8.64
CA THR A 91 -3.72 2.45 -7.92
C THR A 91 -2.39 2.95 -8.48
N VAL A 92 -2.24 2.95 -9.81
CA VAL A 92 -1.06 3.51 -10.49
C VAL A 92 -0.84 4.98 -10.12
N GLU A 93 -1.90 5.79 -10.14
CA GLU A 93 -1.82 7.21 -9.82
C GLU A 93 -1.44 7.47 -8.35
N VAL A 94 -1.97 6.70 -7.39
CA VAL A 94 -1.52 6.80 -5.99
C VAL A 94 -0.05 6.43 -5.88
N CYS A 95 0.42 5.38 -6.56
CA CYS A 95 1.82 4.97 -6.52
C CYS A 95 2.76 6.07 -7.07
N LYS A 96 2.39 6.73 -8.17
CA LYS A 96 3.13 7.88 -8.71
C LYS A 96 3.19 9.05 -7.73
N LYS A 97 2.06 9.41 -7.12
CA LYS A 97 1.96 10.53 -6.16
C LYS A 97 2.77 10.26 -4.89
N VAL A 98 2.76 9.02 -4.41
CA VAL A 98 3.52 8.66 -3.21
C VAL A 98 5.00 8.58 -3.52
N GLY A 99 5.41 7.94 -4.62
CA GLY A 99 6.82 7.64 -4.89
C GLY A 99 7.39 6.73 -3.82
N PHE A 100 6.90 5.49 -3.77
CA PHE A 100 7.35 4.46 -2.84
C PHE A 100 8.79 4.02 -3.14
N ASP A 101 9.55 3.68 -2.10
CA ASP A 101 10.90 3.13 -2.23
C ASP A 101 10.90 1.64 -2.63
N LEU A 102 9.84 0.91 -2.25
CA LEU A 102 9.64 -0.51 -2.57
C LEU A 102 8.16 -0.87 -2.43
N ALA A 103 7.64 -1.70 -3.33
CA ALA A 103 6.32 -2.30 -3.19
C ALA A 103 6.35 -3.81 -3.35
N TYR A 104 5.75 -4.54 -2.41
CA TYR A 104 5.42 -5.95 -2.57
C TYR A 104 4.09 -6.07 -3.30
N ILE A 105 4.17 -6.32 -4.61
CA ILE A 105 2.99 -6.43 -5.45
C ILE A 105 2.63 -7.90 -5.56
N ASN A 106 1.47 -8.26 -5.05
CA ASN A 106 0.93 -9.61 -5.07
C ASN A 106 -0.24 -9.69 -6.05
N LYS A 107 -0.36 -10.82 -6.74
CA LYS A 107 -1.55 -11.13 -7.54
C LYS A 107 -2.56 -11.77 -6.60
N TYR A 108 -3.82 -11.34 -6.67
CA TYR A 108 -4.88 -11.95 -5.87
C TYR A 108 -4.95 -13.45 -6.12
N SER A 109 -5.05 -14.20 -5.02
CA SER A 109 -5.26 -15.65 -5.02
C SER A 109 -6.31 -15.97 -3.96
N PRO A 110 -7.42 -16.62 -4.33
CA PRO A 110 -8.52 -16.90 -3.42
C PRO A 110 -8.08 -17.88 -2.33
N ARG A 111 -8.33 -17.54 -1.06
CA ARG A 111 -8.03 -18.41 0.09
C ARG A 111 -9.31 -18.85 0.78
N LYS A 112 -9.55 -20.17 0.83
CA LYS A 112 -10.73 -20.75 1.49
C LYS A 112 -10.85 -20.22 2.92
N GLY A 113 -12.07 -19.83 3.31
CA GLY A 113 -12.36 -19.27 4.63
C GLY A 113 -12.24 -17.74 4.75
N THR A 114 -11.73 -17.04 3.73
CA THR A 114 -11.72 -15.57 3.71
C THR A 114 -13.03 -15.00 3.17
N ALA A 115 -13.38 -13.76 3.56
CA ALA A 115 -14.53 -13.06 2.98
C ALA A 115 -14.39 -12.89 1.46
N ALA A 116 -13.17 -12.61 0.98
CA ALA A 116 -12.86 -12.45 -0.44
C ALA A 116 -13.06 -13.75 -1.25
N TYR A 117 -12.93 -14.93 -0.63
CA TYR A 117 -13.19 -16.20 -1.31
C TYR A 117 -14.60 -16.29 -1.90
N LYS A 118 -15.59 -15.70 -1.21
CA LYS A 118 -16.99 -15.68 -1.65
C LYS A 118 -17.20 -14.81 -2.90
N LEU A 119 -16.25 -13.93 -3.22
CA LEU A 119 -16.28 -13.05 -4.39
C LEU A 119 -15.73 -13.75 -5.66
N GLY A 120 -15.20 -14.97 -5.53
CA GLY A 120 -14.59 -15.72 -6.62
C GLY A 120 -13.25 -15.15 -7.07
N ASP A 121 -12.86 -15.47 -8.31
CA ASP A 121 -11.63 -14.97 -8.94
C ASP A 121 -11.83 -14.77 -10.45
N PRO A 122 -12.59 -13.74 -10.87
CA PRO A 122 -13.00 -13.58 -12.27
C PRO A 122 -11.89 -13.01 -13.18
N ILE A 123 -10.81 -12.47 -12.61
CA ILE A 123 -9.74 -11.82 -13.39
C ILE A 123 -8.73 -12.90 -13.80
N ILE A 124 -8.57 -13.08 -15.12
CA ILE A 124 -7.64 -14.07 -15.66
C ILE A 124 -6.18 -13.78 -15.24
N TRP A 125 -5.38 -14.83 -15.11
CA TRP A 125 -3.99 -14.72 -14.67
C TRP A 125 -3.15 -13.77 -15.53
N ALA A 126 -3.36 -13.76 -16.85
CA ALA A 126 -2.64 -12.90 -17.78
C ALA A 126 -2.83 -11.40 -17.46
N GLU A 127 -4.04 -11.01 -17.07
CA GLU A 127 -4.34 -9.63 -16.69
C GLU A 127 -3.71 -9.27 -15.35
N LYS A 128 -3.72 -10.20 -14.37
CA LYS A 128 -3.00 -10.01 -13.10
C LYS A 128 -1.50 -9.85 -13.33
N GLN A 129 -0.93 -10.63 -14.24
CA GLN A 129 0.48 -10.55 -14.62
C GLN A 129 0.82 -9.20 -15.27
N ARG A 130 -0.04 -8.70 -16.18
CA ARG A 130 0.11 -7.38 -16.80
C ARG A 130 0.12 -6.26 -15.75
N ARG A 131 -0.87 -6.24 -14.87
CA ARG A 131 -0.99 -5.25 -13.78
C ARG A 131 0.19 -5.29 -12.82
N TRP A 132 0.60 -6.50 -12.42
CA TRP A 132 1.77 -6.70 -11.58
C TRP A 132 3.02 -6.11 -12.23
N ARG A 133 3.25 -6.39 -13.51
CA ARG A 133 4.42 -5.91 -14.26
C ARG A 133 4.46 -4.39 -14.31
N ILE A 134 3.34 -3.74 -14.62
CA ILE A 134 3.22 -2.28 -14.68
C ILE A 134 3.63 -1.64 -13.35
N LEU A 135 3.09 -2.12 -12.23
CA LEU A 135 3.43 -1.54 -10.92
C LEU A 135 4.86 -1.87 -10.50
N ASN A 136 5.36 -3.07 -10.85
CA ASN A 136 6.71 -3.46 -10.51
C ASN A 136 7.74 -2.63 -11.27
N GLU A 137 7.52 -2.40 -12.57
CA GLU A 137 8.33 -1.49 -13.39
C GLU A 137 8.21 -0.03 -12.97
N LEU A 138 7.05 0.38 -12.42
CA LEU A 138 6.87 1.74 -11.92
C LEU A 138 7.65 2.01 -10.63
N ILE A 139 7.63 1.05 -9.68
CA ILE A 139 8.08 1.28 -8.31
C ILE A 139 9.45 0.64 -8.04
N ASN A 140 9.62 -0.63 -8.43
CA ASN A 140 10.76 -1.46 -8.03
C ASN A 140 11.88 -1.46 -9.08
N LYS A 141 12.09 -0.34 -9.79
CA LYS A 141 13.20 -0.27 -10.74
C LYS A 141 14.52 -0.52 -9.99
N ILE A 142 15.26 -1.52 -10.47
CA ILE A 142 16.62 -1.84 -10.05
C ILE A 142 17.56 -0.78 -10.62
#